data_AF-A0A5R2N5N0-F1
#
_entry.id   AF-A0A5R2N5N0-F1
#
_cell.length_a   1.000
_cell.length_b   1.000
_cell.length_c   1.000
_cell.angle_alpha   90.00
_cell.angle_beta   90.00
_cell.angle_gamma   90.00
#
_symmetry.space_group_name_H-M   'P 1'
#
loop_
_entity.id
_entity.type
_entity.pdbx_description
1 polymer ?
#
loop_
_entity_poly.entity_id
_entity_poly.type
_entity_poly.pdbx_seq_one_letter_code
_entity_poly.pdbx_strand_id
1 'polypeptide(L)'
;MTKSTLSYLAFDPATRRLRLDPREPAFFLNPYEAYAFLHNASNAFFWEEFGFWCFGGFGDVNRLLRDRRFGRQNPAGIPDSRGAGQDRTHLKAFDGIEANSMLELEPPVHTRLRTLVNRAFVSRQVERLRPRVEALAKELIDRFEP
;
A
#
# COMPACT_ATOMS: atom_id res chain seq x y z
N MET A 1 -28.21 -0.21 -12.53
CA MET A 1 -27.58 -0.98 -11.46
C MET A 1 -26.88 -2.18 -12.07
N THR A 2 -25.58 -2.09 -12.35
CA THR A 2 -24.80 -3.28 -12.71
C THR A 2 -24.63 -4.07 -11.42
N LYS A 3 -25.46 -5.10 -11.21
CA LYS A 3 -25.32 -5.99 -10.05
C LYS A 3 -23.94 -6.63 -10.16
N SER A 4 -23.06 -6.36 -9.20
CA SER A 4 -21.80 -7.07 -9.06
C SER A 4 -22.10 -8.56 -8.97
N THR A 5 -21.43 -9.38 -9.77
CA THR A 5 -21.50 -10.85 -9.69
C THR A 5 -20.86 -11.35 -8.38
N LEU A 6 -20.05 -10.51 -7.73
CA LEU A 6 -19.37 -10.79 -6.48
C LEU A 6 -20.26 -10.37 -5.32
N SER A 7 -20.70 -11.34 -4.52
CA SER A 7 -21.62 -11.15 -3.38
C SER A 7 -21.02 -10.33 -2.23
N TYR A 8 -19.69 -10.22 -2.19
CA TYR A 8 -18.94 -9.60 -1.11
C TYR A 8 -18.51 -8.15 -1.38
N LEU A 9 -18.94 -7.56 -2.50
CA LEU A 9 -18.71 -6.15 -2.79
C LEU A 9 -19.96 -5.47 -3.35
N ALA A 10 -20.10 -4.19 -3.08
CA ALA A 10 -21.11 -3.34 -3.69
C ALA A 10 -20.44 -2.12 -4.34
N PHE A 11 -20.72 -1.88 -5.62
CA PHE A 11 -20.20 -0.75 -6.37
C PHE A 11 -21.33 0.05 -7.01
N ASP A 12 -21.38 1.35 -6.73
CA ASP A 12 -22.26 2.30 -7.41
C ASP A 12 -21.49 3.02 -8.52
N PRO A 13 -21.78 2.75 -9.81
CA PRO A 13 -21.07 3.39 -10.92
C PRO A 13 -21.41 4.88 -11.09
N ALA A 14 -22.57 5.35 -10.62
CA ALA A 14 -22.95 6.76 -10.76
C ALA A 14 -22.16 7.65 -9.80
N THR A 15 -21.96 7.18 -8.56
CA THR A 15 -21.20 7.91 -7.54
C THR A 15 -19.75 7.44 -7.40
N ARG A 16 -19.38 6.33 -8.05
CA ARG A 16 -18.08 5.64 -7.94
C ARG A 16 -17.74 5.26 -6.50
N ARG A 17 -18.72 4.76 -5.76
CA ARG A 17 -18.55 4.32 -4.36
C ARG A 17 -18.42 2.81 -4.30
N LEU A 18 -17.37 2.34 -3.61
CA LEU A 18 -17.10 0.93 -3.35
C LEU A 18 -17.29 0.66 -1.86
N ARG A 19 -18.09 -0.35 -1.55
CA ARG A 19 -18.12 -1.04 -0.25
C ARG A 19 -17.52 -2.43 -0.44
N LEU A 20 -16.41 -2.67 0.24
CA LEU A 20 -15.68 -3.93 0.25
C LEU A 20 -14.85 -3.96 1.53
N ASP A 21 -15.15 -4.89 2.45
CA ASP A 21 -14.30 -5.08 3.62
C ASP A 21 -12.93 -5.63 3.16
N PRO A 22 -11.81 -4.93 3.42
CA PRO A 22 -10.48 -5.46 3.06
C PRO A 22 -10.11 -6.75 3.82
N ARG A 23 -10.85 -7.11 4.86
CA ARG A 23 -10.69 -8.36 5.63
C ARG A 23 -11.63 -9.47 5.17
N GLU A 24 -12.50 -9.21 4.21
CA GLU A 24 -13.36 -10.24 3.63
C GLU A 24 -12.51 -11.41 3.12
N PRO A 25 -12.71 -12.65 3.63
CA PRO A 25 -11.91 -13.80 3.22
C PRO A 25 -11.86 -14.05 1.72
N ALA A 26 -13.00 -13.91 1.01
CA ALA A 26 -13.04 -14.12 -0.44
C ALA A 26 -12.15 -13.12 -1.21
N PHE A 27 -12.15 -11.85 -0.77
CA PHE A 27 -11.30 -10.82 -1.33
C PHE A 27 -9.83 -10.97 -0.91
N PHE A 28 -9.57 -11.29 0.36
CA PHE A 28 -8.21 -11.44 0.88
C PHE A 28 -7.46 -12.60 0.22
N LEU A 29 -8.14 -13.73 -0.01
CA LEU A 29 -7.57 -14.92 -0.63
C LEU A 29 -7.43 -14.77 -2.15
N ASN A 30 -8.36 -14.06 -2.80
CA ASN A 30 -8.34 -13.84 -4.25
C ASN A 30 -8.80 -12.42 -4.61
N PRO A 31 -7.93 -11.41 -4.46
CA PRO A 31 -8.32 -10.01 -4.70
C PRO A 31 -8.49 -9.70 -6.19
N TYR A 32 -7.99 -10.56 -7.07
CA TYR A 32 -7.97 -10.33 -8.52
C TYR A 32 -9.36 -10.32 -9.14
N GLU A 33 -10.34 -11.04 -8.58
CA GLU A 33 -11.72 -10.98 -9.03
C GLU A 33 -12.32 -9.59 -8.84
N ALA A 34 -12.16 -9.03 -7.63
CA ALA A 34 -12.62 -7.68 -7.32
C ALA A 34 -11.87 -6.63 -8.17
N TYR A 35 -10.55 -6.77 -8.33
CA TYR A 35 -9.78 -5.86 -9.19
C TYR A 35 -10.19 -5.95 -10.66
N ALA A 36 -10.42 -7.14 -11.20
CA ALA A 36 -10.91 -7.31 -12.57
C ALA A 36 -12.28 -6.66 -12.77
N PHE A 37 -13.19 -6.82 -11.80
CA PHE A 37 -14.47 -6.10 -11.79
C PHE A 37 -14.26 -4.58 -11.81
N LEU A 38 -13.42 -4.05 -10.91
CA LEU A 38 -13.15 -2.62 -10.79
C LEU A 38 -12.47 -2.05 -12.04
N HIS A 39 -11.52 -2.76 -12.65
CA HIS A 39 -10.88 -2.32 -13.89
C HIS A 39 -11.86 -2.15 -15.05
N ASN A 40 -12.91 -2.99 -15.10
CA ASN A 40 -13.97 -2.87 -16.10
C ASN A 40 -14.99 -1.78 -15.75
N ALA A 41 -15.28 -1.58 -14.46
CA ALA A 41 -16.32 -0.67 -14.00
C ALA A 41 -15.83 0.78 -13.81
N SER A 42 -14.71 0.97 -13.11
CA SER A 42 -14.05 2.27 -12.89
C SER A 42 -12.66 2.13 -12.29
N ASN A 43 -11.66 2.77 -12.92
CA ASN A 43 -10.29 2.82 -12.40
C ASN A 43 -10.10 3.80 -11.23
N ALA A 44 -11.10 4.61 -10.88
CA ALA A 44 -11.07 5.59 -9.79
C ALA A 44 -12.37 5.55 -8.99
N PHE A 45 -12.29 5.23 -7.70
CA PHE A 45 -13.46 5.02 -6.84
C PHE A 45 -13.19 5.47 -5.40
N PHE A 46 -14.22 5.90 -4.70
CA PHE A 46 -14.17 6.18 -3.27
C PHE A 46 -14.43 4.88 -2.51
N TRP A 47 -13.43 4.42 -1.75
CA TRP A 47 -13.53 3.18 -0.97
C TRP A 47 -14.02 3.53 0.44
N GLU A 48 -15.26 3.15 0.76
CA GLU A 48 -15.95 3.60 1.97
C GLU A 48 -15.27 3.14 3.26
N GLU A 49 -14.78 1.90 3.31
CA GLU A 49 -14.09 1.35 4.48
C GLU A 49 -12.78 2.09 4.79
N PHE A 50 -12.16 2.68 3.77
CA PHE A 50 -10.94 3.47 3.92
C PHE A 50 -11.19 4.99 4.05
N GLY A 51 -12.33 5.47 3.56
CA GLY A 51 -12.70 6.89 3.61
C GLY A 51 -11.94 7.78 2.62
N PHE A 52 -11.35 7.23 1.55
CA PHE A 52 -10.61 8.02 0.55
C PHE A 52 -10.75 7.48 -0.88
N TRP A 53 -10.33 8.31 -1.84
CA TRP A 53 -10.27 7.94 -3.26
C TRP A 53 -9.11 6.99 -3.55
N CYS A 54 -9.43 5.87 -4.18
CA CYS A 54 -8.51 4.84 -4.63
C CYS A 54 -8.44 4.80 -6.15
N PHE A 55 -7.27 4.41 -6.67
CA PHE A 55 -7.01 4.27 -8.09
C PHE A 55 -6.47 2.87 -8.38
N GLY A 56 -7.17 2.12 -9.22
CA GLY A 56 -6.79 0.75 -9.60
C GLY A 56 -6.01 0.68 -10.91
N GLY A 57 -6.23 1.61 -11.83
CA GLY A 57 -5.65 1.56 -13.19
C GLY A 57 -4.15 1.87 -13.21
N PHE A 58 -3.36 1.03 -13.88
CA PHE A 58 -1.90 1.21 -13.99
C PHE A 58 -1.49 2.62 -14.45
N GLY A 59 -2.13 3.15 -15.48
CA GLY A 59 -1.82 4.48 -16.02
C GLY A 59 -2.02 5.59 -14.99
N ASP A 60 -3.13 5.56 -14.25
CA ASP A 60 -3.44 6.53 -13.20
C ASP A 60 -2.49 6.38 -12.01
N VAL A 61 -2.28 5.15 -11.54
CA VAL A 61 -1.36 4.87 -10.43
C VAL A 61 0.06 5.33 -10.75
N ASN A 62 0.60 4.97 -11.92
CA ASN A 62 1.95 5.37 -12.33
C ASN A 62 2.07 6.90 -12.49
N ARG A 63 1.02 7.58 -12.96
CA ARG A 63 1.01 9.05 -13.06
C ARG A 63 0.99 9.69 -11.67
N LEU A 64 0.12 9.22 -10.77
CA LEU A 64 -0.02 9.76 -9.41
C LEU A 64 1.26 9.59 -8.59
N LEU A 65 1.92 8.43 -8.66
CA LEU A 65 3.17 8.17 -7.94
C LEU A 65 4.34 9.07 -8.37
N ARG A 66 4.24 9.75 -9.53
CA ARG A 66 5.26 10.65 -10.07
C ARG A 66 4.87 12.12 -9.97
N ASP A 67 3.60 12.40 -9.69
CA ASP A 67 3.06 13.76 -9.65
C ASP A 67 3.37 14.40 -8.29
N ARG A 68 4.24 15.41 -8.29
CA ARG A 68 4.73 16.08 -7.08
C ARG A 68 3.67 16.88 -6.32
N ARG A 69 2.45 16.99 -6.86
CA ARG A 69 1.29 17.54 -6.14
C ARG A 69 0.72 16.55 -5.12
N PHE A 70 1.01 15.26 -5.27
CA PHE A 70 0.66 14.21 -4.33
C PHE A 70 1.90 13.88 -3.49
N GLY A 71 1.73 13.86 -2.18
CA GLY A 71 2.78 13.57 -1.21
C GLY A 71 2.25 12.68 -0.10
N ARG A 72 3.17 12.19 0.73
CA ARG A 72 2.93 11.30 1.86
C ARG A 72 2.64 12.09 3.13
N GLN A 73 3.25 13.27 3.23
CA GLN A 73 2.95 14.18 4.32
C GLN A 73 1.56 14.77 4.16
N ASN A 74 0.88 14.91 5.30
CA ASN A 74 -0.41 15.56 5.41
C ASN A 74 -0.28 16.87 6.19
N PRO A 75 0.23 17.95 5.56
CA PRO A 75 0.49 19.21 6.25
C PRO A 75 -0.79 19.92 6.69
N ALA A 76 -1.94 19.58 6.08
CA ALA A 76 -3.23 20.16 6.43
C ALA A 76 -3.88 19.51 7.66
N GLY A 77 -3.27 18.46 8.23
CA GLY A 77 -3.84 17.73 9.37
C GLY A 77 -5.19 17.08 9.06
N ILE A 78 -5.49 16.86 7.79
CA ILE A 78 -6.68 16.11 7.39
C ILE A 78 -6.55 14.73 8.03
N PRO A 79 -7.56 14.19 8.72
CA PRO A 79 -7.44 12.86 9.26
C PRO A 79 -7.18 11.87 8.11
N ASP A 80 -6.03 11.22 8.11
CA ASP A 80 -5.81 10.10 7.22
C ASP A 80 -6.52 8.86 7.77
N SER A 81 -6.40 7.76 7.05
CA SER A 81 -6.98 6.47 7.41
C SER A 81 -6.40 5.86 8.70
N ARG A 82 -5.46 6.53 9.41
CA ARG A 82 -4.95 6.06 10.70
C ARG A 82 -5.98 6.13 11.82
N GLY A 83 -7.22 6.56 11.58
CA GLY A 83 -8.29 6.47 12.57
C GLY A 83 -8.77 7.84 13.05
N ALA A 84 -9.24 8.64 12.11
CA ALA A 84 -9.98 9.87 12.39
C ALA A 84 -11.01 9.65 13.51
N GLY A 85 -10.80 10.29 14.67
CA GLY A 85 -11.71 10.18 15.82
C GLY A 85 -11.51 8.96 16.74
N GLN A 86 -10.43 8.18 16.58
CA GLN A 86 -10.10 7.06 17.48
C GLN A 86 -9.03 7.45 18.51
N ASP A 87 -9.11 6.90 19.73
CA ASP A 87 -8.04 7.01 20.72
C ASP A 87 -6.83 6.15 20.29
N ARG A 88 -5.76 6.83 19.91
CA ARG A 88 -4.48 6.23 19.49
C ARG A 88 -3.36 6.43 20.49
N THR A 89 -3.65 6.81 21.73
CA THR A 89 -2.62 7.04 22.76
C THR A 89 -1.70 5.82 22.96
N HIS A 90 -2.23 4.61 22.84
CA HIS A 90 -1.47 3.35 22.88
C HIS A 90 -0.41 3.21 21.76
N LEU A 91 -0.53 3.98 20.67
CA LEU A 91 0.40 3.99 19.53
C LEU A 91 1.42 5.13 19.58
N LYS A 92 1.46 5.93 20.65
CA LYS A 92 2.37 7.09 20.76
C LYS A 92 3.83 6.77 20.42
N ALA A 93 4.33 5.61 20.87
CA ALA A 93 5.70 5.19 20.57
C ALA A 93 5.89 4.87 19.07
N PHE A 94 4.93 4.19 18.46
CA PHE A 94 4.92 3.91 17.03
C PHE A 94 4.86 5.21 16.22
N ASP A 95 3.92 6.11 16.55
CA ASP A 95 3.76 7.39 15.87
C ASP A 95 5.04 8.27 15.99
N GLY A 96 5.76 8.19 17.12
CA GLY A 96 7.05 8.87 17.30
C GLY A 96 8.16 8.36 16.39
N ILE A 97 8.19 7.05 16.10
CA ILE A 97 9.11 6.44 15.13
C ILE A 97 8.70 6.84 13.71
N GLU A 98 7.42 6.67 13.38
CA GLU A 98 6.88 6.96 12.05
C GLU A 98 7.03 8.43 11.64
N ALA A 99 6.92 9.36 12.60
CA ALA A 99 7.17 10.79 12.36
C ALA A 99 8.57 11.08 11.78
N ASN A 100 9.53 10.16 11.96
CA ASN A 100 10.90 10.27 11.46
C ASN A 100 11.23 9.22 10.38
N SER A 101 10.26 8.41 9.98
CA SER A 101 10.43 7.39 8.95
C SER A 101 10.69 8.04 7.59
N MET A 102 11.72 7.59 6.88
CA MET A 102 11.98 8.04 5.50
C MET A 102 10.78 7.75 4.57
N LEU A 103 9.93 6.77 4.92
CA LEU A 103 8.74 6.46 4.16
C LEU A 103 7.66 7.54 4.30
N GLU A 104 7.62 8.29 5.40
CA GLU A 104 6.58 9.29 5.71
C GLU A 104 7.03 10.74 5.46
N LEU A 105 8.26 10.95 5.02
CA LEU A 105 8.85 12.28 4.83
C LEU A 105 8.86 12.70 3.36
N GLU A 106 8.79 14.01 3.14
CA GLU A 106 8.96 14.65 1.83
C GLU A 106 10.33 15.32 1.68
N PRO A 107 10.76 15.69 0.46
CA PRO A 107 11.91 16.56 0.25
C PRO A 107 11.80 17.88 1.04
N PRO A 108 12.92 18.44 1.55
CA PRO A 108 14.30 17.99 1.32
C PRO A 108 14.78 16.86 2.25
N VAL A 109 14.05 16.57 3.33
CA VAL A 109 14.49 15.62 4.37
C VAL A 109 14.56 14.20 3.81
N HIS A 110 13.52 13.76 3.09
CA HIS A 110 13.49 12.45 2.42
C HIS A 110 14.68 12.28 1.47
N THR A 111 14.96 13.29 0.64
CA THR A 111 16.07 13.24 -0.33
C THR A 111 17.42 13.04 0.37
N ARG A 112 17.65 13.73 1.50
CA ARG A 112 18.87 13.59 2.29
C ARG A 112 19.01 12.19 2.88
N LEU A 113 17.95 11.68 3.53
CA LEU A 113 17.95 10.32 4.11
C LEU A 113 18.15 9.24 3.05
N ARG A 114 17.41 9.33 1.94
CA ARG A 114 17.48 8.38 0.83
C ARG A 114 18.88 8.30 0.24
N THR A 115 19.58 9.44 0.15
CA THR A 115 20.96 9.50 -0.35
C THR A 115 21.95 8.74 0.54
N LEU A 116 21.73 8.75 1.86
CA LEU A 116 22.56 8.01 2.81
C LEU A 116 22.28 6.51 2.74
N VAL A 117 20.99 6.13 2.76
CA VAL A 117 20.55 4.73 2.76
C VAL A 117 20.89 4.01 1.46
N ASN A 118 20.68 4.64 0.31
CA ASN A 118 20.89 4.01 -1.01
C ASN A 118 22.32 3.48 -1.23
N ARG A 119 23.33 4.00 -0.52
CA ARG A 119 24.72 3.52 -0.63
C ARG A 119 24.85 2.05 -0.22
N ALA A 120 24.01 1.58 0.69
CA ALA A 120 23.98 0.17 1.12
C ALA A 120 23.22 -0.73 0.13
N PHE A 121 22.34 -0.17 -0.70
CA PHE A 121 21.43 -0.91 -1.59
C PHE A 121 21.82 -0.83 -3.07
N VAL A 122 23.06 -0.45 -3.39
CA VAL A 122 23.56 -0.51 -4.78
C VAL A 122 23.73 -1.96 -5.23
N SER A 123 23.57 -2.23 -6.53
CA SER A 123 23.57 -3.60 -7.09
C SER A 123 24.75 -4.44 -6.62
N ARG A 124 25.97 -3.87 -6.61
CA ARG A 124 27.17 -4.59 -6.13
C ARG A 124 27.08 -5.05 -4.67
N GLN A 125 26.47 -4.26 -3.79
CA GLN A 125 26.30 -4.65 -2.38
C GLN A 125 25.22 -5.73 -2.23
N VAL A 126 24.11 -5.58 -2.95
CA VAL A 126 23.03 -6.57 -2.96
C VAL A 126 23.53 -7.91 -3.52
N GLU A 127 24.29 -7.92 -4.61
CA GLU A 127 24.85 -9.14 -5.19
C GLU A 127 25.81 -9.89 -4.26
N ARG A 128 26.47 -9.21 -3.31
CA ARG A 128 27.30 -9.87 -2.30
C ARG A 128 26.48 -10.72 -1.32
N LEU A 129 25.18 -10.47 -1.20
CA LEU A 129 24.30 -11.29 -0.37
C LEU A 129 23.92 -12.62 -1.04
N ARG A 130 24.06 -12.72 -2.37
CA ARG A 130 23.64 -13.91 -3.14
C ARG A 130 24.16 -15.22 -2.56
N PRO A 131 25.48 -15.42 -2.30
CA PRO A 131 25.97 -16.71 -1.80
C PRO A 131 25.38 -17.07 -0.42
N ARG A 132 25.17 -16.06 0.45
CA ARG A 132 24.58 -16.27 1.78
C ARG A 132 23.10 -16.64 1.69
N VAL A 133 22.35 -15.96 0.83
CA VAL A 133 20.93 -16.24 0.61
C VAL A 133 20.74 -17.64 0.02
N GLU A 134 21.56 -18.00 -0.98
CA GLU A 134 21.55 -19.34 -1.59
C GLU A 134 21.87 -20.43 -0.57
N ALA A 135 22.92 -20.25 0.24
CA ALA A 135 23.29 -21.21 1.29
C ALA A 135 22.18 -21.37 2.34
N LEU A 136 21.60 -20.27 2.82
CA LEU A 136 20.52 -20.31 3.80
C LEU A 136 19.25 -20.97 3.24
N ALA A 137 18.89 -20.64 1.99
CA ALA A 137 17.76 -21.25 1.32
C ALA A 137 17.95 -22.77 1.19
N LYS A 138 19.15 -23.21 0.79
CA LYS A 138 19.48 -24.63 0.69
C LYS A 138 19.42 -25.31 2.05
N GLU A 139 20.02 -24.73 3.09
CA GLU A 139 19.96 -25.26 4.45
C GLU A 139 18.51 -25.44 4.94
N LEU A 140 17.65 -24.48 4.65
CA LEU A 140 16.23 -24.55 5.00
C LEU A 140 15.51 -25.69 4.25
N ILE A 141 15.78 -25.86 2.96
CA ILE A 141 15.18 -26.91 2.11
C ILE A 141 15.68 -28.30 2.52
N ASP A 142 16.98 -28.44 2.80
CA ASP A 142 17.60 -29.71 3.20
C ASP A 142 17.03 -30.26 4.53
N ARG A 143 16.31 -29.43 5.31
CA ARG A 143 15.61 -29.82 6.54
C ARG A 143 14.16 -30.28 6.33
N PHE A 144 13.64 -30.28 5.12
CA PHE A 144 12.28 -30.77 4.88
C PHE A 144 12.22 -32.27 5.16
N GLU A 145 11.30 -32.68 6.02
CA GLU A 145 10.98 -34.10 6.19
C GLU A 145 10.20 -34.60 4.96
N PRO A 146 10.31 -35.90 4.61
CA PRO A 146 9.58 -36.50 3.50
C PRO A 146 8.06 -36.42 3.61
#